data_AF-A0A7J8EAU8-F1
#
_entry.id   AF-A0A7J8EAU8-F1
#
_cell.length_a   1.000
_cell.length_b   1.000
_cell.length_c   1.000
_cell.angle_alpha   90.00
_cell.angle_beta   90.00
_cell.angle_gamma   90.00
#
_symmetry.space_group_name_H-M   'P 1'
#
loop_
_entity.id
_entity.type
_entity.pdbx_description
1 polymer ?
#
loop_
_entity_poly.entity_id
_entity_poly.type
_entity_poly.pdbx_seq_one_letter_code
_entity_poly.pdbx_strand_id
1 'polypeptide(L)'
;MGRCCFYAVGTLSLLLLVTSVTLLVARVFQKAVDETIEKNIVLRNGSETFDSWKKPPLPVYSQFYFFNVTNPAEILRGEIPRLEEVGPYTYREIRSKEDIQFGDNGTTVSATSNKAYVFLRDQSVGDPKVDSIRTLNIPAVTAMEWAQQHFLRVIIQALLKAYQQEFFVTRTVDDLLWGYKDEILSLIHTFRPSISPYFGLYYGVT
;
A
#
# COMPACT_ATOMS: atom_id res chain seq x y z
N MET A 1 -29.08 -50.18 -54.44
CA MET A 1 -27.96 -49.42 -53.84
C MET A 1 -28.12 -47.90 -53.87
N GLY A 2 -28.73 -47.27 -54.89
CA GLY A 2 -28.83 -45.79 -54.98
C GLY A 2 -29.62 -45.08 -53.87
N ARG A 3 -30.76 -45.62 -53.42
CA ARG A 3 -31.64 -44.95 -52.44
C ARG A 3 -30.98 -44.75 -51.06
N CYS A 4 -30.15 -45.69 -50.61
CA CYS A 4 -29.44 -45.58 -49.33
C CYS A 4 -28.35 -44.47 -49.38
N CYS A 5 -27.72 -44.30 -50.55
CA CYS A 5 -26.73 -43.25 -50.79
C CYS A 5 -27.36 -41.85 -50.73
N PHE A 6 -28.55 -41.67 -51.30
CA PHE A 6 -29.27 -40.38 -51.23
C PHE A 6 -29.66 -40.00 -49.80
N TYR A 7 -30.15 -40.95 -48.99
CA TYR A 7 -30.46 -40.67 -47.59
C TYR A 7 -29.22 -40.37 -46.76
N ALA A 8 -28.12 -41.10 -46.97
CA ALA A 8 -26.85 -40.85 -46.28
C ALA A 8 -26.24 -39.48 -46.64
N VAL A 9 -26.33 -39.07 -47.90
CA VAL A 9 -25.87 -37.75 -48.35
C VAL A 9 -26.76 -36.64 -47.78
N GLY A 10 -28.07 -36.87 -47.73
CA GLY A 10 -29.02 -35.91 -47.14
C GLY A 10 -28.81 -35.71 -45.64
N THR A 11 -28.61 -36.79 -44.88
CA THR A 11 -28.33 -36.70 -43.44
C THR A 11 -26.97 -36.07 -43.16
N LEU A 12 -25.94 -36.42 -43.93
CA LEU A 12 -24.62 -35.80 -43.81
C LEU A 12 -24.66 -34.30 -44.11
N SER A 13 -25.40 -33.90 -45.14
CA SER A 13 -25.58 -32.48 -45.50
C SER A 13 -26.30 -31.69 -44.41
N LEU A 14 -27.32 -32.29 -43.79
CA LEU A 14 -28.03 -31.68 -42.67
C LEU A 14 -27.13 -31.54 -41.44
N LEU A 15 -26.34 -32.56 -41.12
CA LEU A 15 -25.39 -32.51 -40.02
C LEU A 15 -24.32 -31.43 -40.25
N LEU A 16 -23.78 -31.32 -41.47
CA LEU A 16 -22.82 -30.28 -41.82
C LEU A 16 -23.42 -28.86 -41.76
N LEU A 17 -24.69 -28.70 -42.15
CA LEU A 17 -25.39 -27.43 -42.03
C LEU A 17 -25.58 -27.05 -40.56
N VAL A 18 -26.02 -27.98 -39.73
CA VAL A 18 -26.21 -27.76 -38.29
C VAL A 18 -24.88 -27.42 -37.63
N THR A 19 -23.79 -28.14 -37.92
CA THR A 19 -22.47 -27.83 -37.35
C THR A 19 -21.92 -26.49 -37.83
N SER A 20 -22.16 -26.12 -39.09
CA SER A 20 -21.78 -24.80 -39.62
C SER A 20 -22.51 -23.67 -38.90
N VAL A 21 -23.82 -23.80 -38.70
CA VAL A 21 -24.64 -22.80 -38.00
C VAL A 21 -24.22 -22.70 -36.53
N THR A 22 -24.00 -23.82 -35.84
CA THR A 22 -23.58 -23.80 -34.43
C THR A 22 -22.20 -23.17 -34.27
N LEU A 23 -21.24 -23.46 -35.16
CA LEU A 23 -19.92 -22.80 -35.16
C LEU A 23 -20.01 -21.30 -35.43
N LEU A 24 -20.90 -20.87 -36.33
CA LEU A 24 -21.09 -19.44 -36.63
C LEU A 24 -21.69 -18.71 -35.43
N VAL A 25 -22.73 -19.27 -34.81
CA VAL A 25 -23.33 -18.70 -33.58
C VAL A 25 -22.31 -18.66 -32.45
N ALA A 26 -21.51 -19.72 -32.26
CA ALA A 26 -20.46 -19.75 -31.24
C ALA A 26 -19.42 -18.64 -31.46
N ARG A 27 -18.97 -18.41 -32.71
CA ARG A 27 -18.03 -17.32 -33.02
C ARG A 27 -18.60 -15.94 -32.79
N VAL A 28 -19.85 -15.69 -33.20
CA VAL A 28 -20.52 -14.40 -32.98
C VAL A 28 -20.71 -14.14 -31.48
N PHE A 29 -21.11 -15.17 -30.74
CA PHE A 29 -21.26 -15.07 -29.29
C PHE A 29 -19.92 -14.80 -28.59
N GLN A 30 -18.85 -15.52 -28.94
CA GLN A 30 -17.51 -15.25 -28.40
C GLN A 30 -17.08 -13.81 -28.67
N LYS A 31 -17.23 -13.34 -29.91
CA LYS A 31 -16.88 -11.96 -30.26
C LYS A 31 -17.70 -10.92 -29.47
N ALA A 32 -19.00 -11.15 -29.29
CA ALA A 32 -19.85 -10.25 -28.51
C ALA A 32 -19.45 -10.24 -27.02
N VAL A 33 -19.05 -11.38 -26.47
CA VAL A 33 -18.52 -11.48 -25.11
C VAL A 33 -17.20 -10.74 -24.99
N ASP A 34 -16.26 -10.98 -25.91
CA ASP A 34 -14.94 -10.33 -25.92
C ASP A 34 -15.09 -8.80 -26.01
N GLU A 35 -15.94 -8.29 -26.91
CA GLU A 35 -16.23 -6.85 -27.02
C GLU A 35 -16.85 -6.27 -25.73
N THR A 36 -17.70 -7.05 -25.06
CA THR A 36 -18.32 -6.64 -23.79
C THR A 36 -17.30 -6.61 -22.65
N ILE A 37 -16.38 -7.58 -22.61
CA ILE A 37 -15.29 -7.64 -21.63
C ILE A 37 -14.32 -6.48 -21.88
N GLU A 38 -13.90 -6.26 -23.12
CA GLU A 38 -13.01 -5.15 -23.48
C GLU A 38 -13.62 -3.78 -23.14
N LYS A 39 -14.93 -3.62 -23.30
CA LYS A 39 -15.62 -2.37 -22.96
C LYS A 39 -15.73 -2.15 -21.46
N ASN A 40 -16.01 -3.20 -20.68
CA ASN A 40 -16.42 -3.05 -19.28
C ASN A 40 -15.31 -3.34 -18.27
N ILE A 41 -14.34 -4.20 -18.58
CA ILE A 41 -13.37 -4.72 -17.59
C ILE A 41 -11.96 -4.19 -17.85
N VAL A 42 -11.63 -3.90 -19.12
CA VAL A 42 -10.30 -3.43 -19.48
C VAL A 42 -10.11 -1.97 -19.07
N LEU A 43 -8.91 -1.67 -18.56
CA LEU A 43 -8.46 -0.30 -18.32
C LEU A 43 -8.27 0.37 -19.69
N ARG A 44 -9.28 1.10 -20.12
CA ARG A 44 -9.29 1.84 -21.38
C ARG A 44 -9.91 3.19 -21.14
N ASN A 45 -9.35 4.22 -21.76
CA ASN A 45 -9.89 5.57 -21.64
C ASN A 45 -11.38 5.60 -22.05
N GLY A 46 -12.24 6.10 -21.17
CA GLY A 46 -13.70 6.13 -21.35
C GLY A 46 -14.46 4.89 -20.84
N SER A 47 -13.79 3.87 -20.27
CA SER A 47 -14.48 2.79 -19.54
C SER A 47 -14.75 3.18 -18.09
N GLU A 48 -15.88 2.75 -17.54
CA GLU A 48 -16.24 2.98 -16.13
C GLU A 48 -15.22 2.36 -15.16
N THR A 49 -14.65 1.22 -15.54
CA THR A 49 -13.57 0.55 -14.79
C THR A 49 -12.30 1.39 -14.77
N PHE A 50 -11.95 2.07 -15.85
CA PHE A 50 -10.82 2.99 -15.86
C PHE A 50 -11.05 4.19 -14.94
N ASP A 51 -12.24 4.79 -14.99
CA ASP A 51 -12.59 5.93 -14.13
C ASP A 51 -12.58 5.54 -12.64
N SER A 52 -13.15 4.38 -12.31
CA SER A 52 -13.15 3.83 -10.95
C SER A 52 -11.74 3.44 -10.48
N TRP A 53 -10.90 2.89 -11.36
CA TRP A 53 -9.51 2.60 -11.04
C TRP A 53 -8.67 3.87 -10.84
N LYS A 54 -8.90 4.89 -11.66
CA LYS A 54 -8.23 6.19 -11.59
C LYS A 54 -8.61 6.95 -10.31
N LYS A 55 -9.90 6.96 -9.97
CA LYS A 55 -10.43 7.59 -8.77
C LYS A 55 -11.48 6.67 -8.13
N PRO A 56 -11.06 5.82 -7.18
CA PRO A 56 -11.97 4.91 -6.50
C PRO A 56 -13.16 5.65 -5.88
N PRO A 57 -14.41 5.26 -6.21
CA PRO A 57 -15.60 5.96 -5.72
C PRO A 57 -15.89 5.67 -4.25
N LEU A 58 -15.44 4.51 -3.76
CA LEU A 58 -15.67 4.09 -2.38
C LEU A 58 -14.62 4.68 -1.45
N PRO A 59 -15.03 5.32 -0.33
CA PRO A 59 -14.09 5.81 0.66
C PRO A 59 -13.38 4.63 1.32
N VAL A 60 -12.06 4.72 1.40
CA VAL A 60 -11.23 3.75 2.13
C VAL A 60 -10.76 4.40 3.42
N TYR A 61 -10.71 3.61 4.50
CA TYR A 61 -10.26 4.08 5.80
C TYR A 61 -9.07 3.26 6.27
N SER A 62 -8.09 3.93 6.86
CA SER A 62 -6.98 3.33 7.60
C SER A 62 -7.17 3.62 9.07
N GLN A 63 -7.10 2.59 9.91
CA GLN A 63 -7.18 2.71 11.36
C GLN A 63 -5.86 2.27 11.97
N PHE A 64 -5.24 3.15 12.76
CA PHE A 64 -3.98 2.86 13.42
C PHE A 64 -4.22 2.51 14.89
N TYR A 65 -3.57 1.44 15.34
CA TYR A 65 -3.54 0.96 16.71
C TYR A 65 -2.08 0.89 17.14
N PHE A 66 -1.78 1.41 18.33
CA PHE A 66 -0.44 1.47 18.88
C PHE A 66 -0.34 0.60 20.13
N PHE A 67 0.84 0.05 20.37
CA PHE A 67 1.15 -0.59 21.64
C PHE A 67 1.96 0.36 22.52
N ASN A 68 1.31 0.89 23.56
CA ASN A 68 1.92 1.75 24.55
C ASN A 68 2.66 0.92 25.60
N VAL A 69 3.94 1.19 25.82
CA VAL A 69 4.79 0.46 26.77
C VAL A 69 4.54 0.95 28.19
N THR A 70 4.16 0.07 29.11
CA THR A 70 3.83 0.46 30.50
C THR A 70 5.00 0.27 31.48
N ASN A 71 5.95 -0.63 31.19
CA ASN A 71 7.07 -0.99 32.07
C ASN A 71 8.47 -0.84 31.41
N PRO A 72 8.84 0.34 30.89
CA PRO A 72 10.09 0.51 30.15
C PRO A 72 11.35 0.19 30.98
N ALA A 73 11.36 0.53 32.27
CA ALA A 73 12.52 0.32 33.14
C ALA A 73 12.75 -1.18 33.43
N GLU A 74 11.67 -1.93 33.62
CA GLU A 74 11.65 -3.39 33.78
C GLU A 74 12.19 -4.09 32.54
N ILE A 75 11.76 -3.64 31.36
CA ILE A 75 12.23 -4.20 30.08
C ILE A 75 13.75 -4.04 29.94
N LEU A 76 14.29 -2.89 30.32
CA LEU A 76 15.74 -2.66 30.30
C LEU A 76 16.52 -3.55 31.27
N ARG A 77 15.86 -4.11 32.29
CA ARG A 77 16.44 -5.11 33.19
C ARG A 77 16.24 -6.56 32.70
N GLY A 78 15.61 -6.76 31.55
CA GLY A 78 15.35 -8.07 30.96
C GLY A 78 14.02 -8.71 31.38
N GLU A 79 13.12 -7.96 32.03
CA GLU A 79 11.78 -8.44 32.35
C GLU A 79 10.87 -8.44 31.09
N ILE A 80 9.74 -9.15 31.18
CA ILE A 80 8.79 -9.28 30.07
C ILE A 80 8.09 -7.94 29.78
N PRO A 81 8.02 -7.48 28.51
CA PRO A 81 7.29 -6.28 28.13
C PRO A 81 5.78 -6.36 28.44
N ARG A 82 5.25 -5.28 29.00
CA ARG A 82 3.81 -5.05 29.22
C ARG A 82 3.36 -3.91 28.32
N LEU A 83 2.39 -4.21 27.48
CA LEU A 83 1.88 -3.31 26.44
C LEU A 83 0.38 -3.10 26.63
N GLU A 84 -0.08 -1.89 26.33
CA GLU A 84 -1.49 -1.53 26.28
C GLU A 84 -1.83 -1.05 24.87
N GLU A 85 -2.86 -1.62 24.25
CA GLU A 85 -3.31 -1.19 22.93
C GLU A 85 -4.06 0.14 23.02
N VAL A 86 -3.71 1.09 22.15
CA VAL A 86 -4.32 2.42 22.07
C VAL A 86 -4.77 2.67 20.63
N GLY A 87 -6.07 2.81 20.43
CA GLY A 87 -6.69 3.09 19.13
C GLY A 87 -8.21 2.92 19.14
N PRO A 88 -8.87 3.08 17.98
CA PRO A 88 -8.28 3.46 16.69
C PRO A 88 -7.99 4.96 16.57
N TYR A 89 -6.99 5.30 15.76
CA TYR A 89 -6.89 6.61 15.10
C TYR A 89 -7.24 6.44 13.63
N THR A 90 -8.42 6.93 13.24
CA THR A 90 -9.03 6.68 11.94
C THR A 90 -8.75 7.82 10.96
N TYR A 91 -8.30 7.45 9.77
CA TYR A 91 -8.04 8.35 8.65
C TYR A 91 -8.77 7.88 7.40
N ARG A 92 -9.47 8.79 6.71
CA ARG A 92 -9.99 8.55 5.37
C ARG A 92 -8.88 8.72 4.35
N GLU A 93 -8.70 7.73 3.49
CA GLU A 93 -7.74 7.77 2.40
C GLU A 93 -8.35 8.43 1.17
N ILE A 94 -7.67 9.45 0.65
CA ILE A 94 -7.93 10.02 -0.67
C ILE A 94 -6.93 9.36 -1.62
N ARG A 95 -7.44 8.58 -2.59
CA ARG A 95 -6.61 7.85 -3.55
C ARG A 95 -6.86 8.37 -4.96
N SER A 96 -5.80 8.63 -5.71
CA SER A 96 -5.86 8.97 -7.13
C SER A 96 -4.71 8.31 -7.90
N LYS A 97 -4.93 8.09 -9.20
CA LYS A 97 -3.88 7.74 -10.16
C LYS A 97 -3.58 8.95 -11.03
N GLU A 98 -2.31 9.32 -11.11
CA GLU A 98 -1.79 10.42 -11.93
C GLU A 98 -0.74 9.90 -12.91
N ASP A 99 -0.30 10.76 -13.84
CA ASP A 99 0.69 10.43 -14.88
C ASP A 99 0.39 9.14 -15.65
N ILE A 100 -0.90 8.91 -15.97
CA ILE A 100 -1.36 7.68 -16.59
C ILE A 100 -0.90 7.62 -18.05
N GLN A 101 -0.14 6.59 -18.41
CA GLN A 101 0.30 6.35 -19.79
C GLN A 101 -0.05 4.93 -20.22
N PHE A 102 -0.56 4.81 -21.44
CA PHE A 102 -0.86 3.52 -22.06
C PHE A 102 0.31 3.13 -22.97
N GLY A 103 0.88 1.95 -22.71
CA GLY A 103 1.97 1.37 -23.49
C GLY A 103 1.49 0.18 -24.33
N ASP A 104 2.37 -0.30 -25.21
CA ASP A 104 2.22 -1.58 -25.93
C ASP A 104 0.83 -1.78 -26.58
N ASN A 105 0.39 -0.78 -27.35
CA ASN A 105 -0.93 -0.74 -28.00
C ASN A 105 -2.13 -0.95 -27.04
N GLY A 106 -2.01 -0.51 -25.78
CA GLY A 106 -3.07 -0.60 -24.78
C GLY A 106 -3.05 -1.87 -23.93
N THR A 107 -1.99 -2.69 -24.04
CA THR A 107 -1.81 -3.88 -23.18
C THR A 107 -1.16 -3.56 -21.84
N THR A 108 -0.43 -2.43 -21.74
CA THR A 108 0.21 -1.99 -20.50
C THR A 108 -0.28 -0.60 -20.10
N VAL A 109 -0.35 -0.36 -18.79
CA VAL A 109 -0.72 0.94 -18.20
C VAL A 109 0.27 1.26 -17.08
N SER A 110 0.94 2.40 -17.17
CA SER A 110 1.77 2.96 -16.09
C SER A 110 1.05 4.15 -15.46
N ALA A 111 1.19 4.31 -14.13
CA ALA A 111 0.61 5.42 -13.39
C ALA A 111 1.29 5.62 -12.03
N THR A 112 1.30 6.88 -11.57
CA THR A 112 1.69 7.26 -10.22
C THR A 112 0.49 7.12 -9.29
N SER A 113 0.67 6.45 -8.14
CA SER A 113 -0.40 6.26 -7.16
C SER A 113 -0.27 7.26 -6.03
N ASN A 114 -1.14 8.27 -6.02
CA ASN A 114 -1.18 9.27 -4.97
C ASN A 114 -2.14 8.82 -3.87
N LYS A 115 -1.71 9.05 -2.63
CA LYS A 115 -2.51 8.75 -1.44
C LYS A 115 -2.34 9.90 -0.46
N ALA A 116 -3.44 10.39 0.09
CA ALA A 116 -3.45 11.32 1.21
C ALA A 116 -4.37 10.80 2.32
N TYR A 117 -4.11 11.22 3.54
CA TYR A 117 -4.86 10.79 4.73
C TYR A 117 -5.55 11.99 5.38
N VAL A 118 -6.84 11.86 5.63
CA VAL A 118 -7.65 12.89 6.30
C VAL A 118 -8.16 12.31 7.62
N PHE A 119 -7.70 12.89 8.73
CA PHE A 119 -8.07 12.45 10.07
C PHE A 119 -9.57 12.62 10.36
N LEU A 120 -10.17 11.62 11.01
CA LEU A 120 -11.58 11.62 11.43
C LEU A 120 -11.66 11.53 12.95
N ARG A 121 -11.86 12.68 13.61
CA ARG A 121 -11.89 12.76 15.07
C ARG A 121 -13.06 11.99 15.68
N ASP A 122 -14.22 12.00 15.03
CA ASP A 122 -15.46 11.34 15.45
C ASP A 122 -15.36 9.81 15.43
N GLN A 123 -14.45 9.25 14.63
CA GLN A 123 -14.21 7.82 14.51
C GLN A 123 -12.91 7.37 15.18
N SER A 124 -12.34 8.22 16.04
CA SER A 124 -11.06 7.98 16.71
C SER A 124 -11.19 8.05 18.22
N VAL A 125 -10.34 7.31 18.93
CA VAL A 125 -10.31 7.29 20.40
C VAL A 125 -9.96 8.66 20.97
N GLY A 126 -9.08 9.41 20.30
CA GLY A 126 -8.59 10.69 20.78
C GLY A 126 -8.04 11.59 19.67
N ASP A 127 -7.26 12.61 20.05
CA ASP A 127 -6.60 13.53 19.11
C ASP A 127 -5.13 13.11 18.94
N PRO A 128 -4.71 12.68 17.73
CA PRO A 128 -3.36 12.16 17.52
C PRO A 128 -2.26 13.20 17.75
N LYS A 129 -2.58 14.49 17.73
CA LYS A 129 -1.61 15.57 18.02
C LYS A 129 -1.40 15.82 19.51
N VAL A 130 -2.24 15.24 20.36
CA VAL A 130 -2.19 15.40 21.81
C VAL A 130 -1.83 14.07 22.47
N ASP A 131 -2.45 12.98 22.02
CA ASP A 131 -2.28 11.67 22.61
C ASP A 131 -0.87 11.16 22.36
N SER A 132 -0.23 10.74 23.46
CA SER A 132 1.17 10.34 23.46
C SER A 132 1.32 8.84 23.67
N ILE A 133 2.18 8.23 22.87
CA ILE A 133 2.54 6.81 22.94
C ILE A 133 4.01 6.69 23.33
N ARG A 134 4.28 5.87 24.34
CA ARG A 134 5.63 5.46 24.71
C ARG A 134 5.96 4.15 23.99
N THR A 135 6.97 4.20 23.13
CA THR A 135 7.42 3.06 22.33
C THR A 135 8.93 3.08 22.14
N LEU A 136 9.46 2.15 21.35
CA LEU A 136 10.89 2.09 21.03
C LEU A 136 11.34 3.38 20.33
N ASN A 137 12.51 3.87 20.69
CA ASN A 137 13.18 4.94 19.96
C ASN A 137 13.77 4.36 18.67
N ILE A 138 12.91 4.19 17.65
CA ILE A 138 13.28 3.55 16.38
C ILE A 138 14.49 4.23 15.73
N PRO A 139 14.58 5.58 15.63
CA PRO A 139 15.79 6.24 15.12
C PRO A 139 17.08 5.84 15.83
N ALA A 140 17.08 5.84 17.16
CA ALA A 140 18.25 5.44 17.94
C ALA A 140 18.60 3.96 17.73
N VAL A 141 17.60 3.07 17.67
CA VAL A 141 17.81 1.64 17.39
C VAL A 141 18.37 1.42 15.99
N THR A 142 17.84 2.11 14.99
CA THR A 142 18.37 2.07 13.61
C THR A 142 19.80 2.60 13.54
N ALA A 143 20.12 3.68 14.26
CA ALA A 143 21.48 4.19 14.35
C ALA A 143 22.42 3.16 15.01
N MET A 144 21.99 2.52 16.10
CA MET A 144 22.76 1.45 16.75
C MET A 144 23.04 0.27 15.79
N GLU A 145 22.08 -0.09 14.95
CA GLU A 145 22.27 -1.11 13.92
C GLU A 145 23.28 -0.66 12.85
N TRP A 146 23.18 0.59 12.36
CA TRP A 146 24.17 1.13 11.42
C TRP A 146 25.58 1.21 12.01
N ALA A 147 25.70 1.40 13.33
CA ALA A 147 26.99 1.38 14.02
C ALA A 147 27.67 0.00 14.02
N GLN A 148 26.94 -1.09 13.73
CA GLN A 148 27.55 -2.40 13.49
C GLN A 148 28.39 -2.41 12.20
N GLN A 149 28.08 -1.54 11.24
CA GLN A 149 28.92 -1.32 10.06
C GLN A 149 30.13 -0.44 10.44
N HIS A 150 31.33 -0.89 10.07
CA HIS A 150 32.59 -0.31 10.57
C HIS A 150 32.77 1.20 10.35
N PHE A 151 32.15 1.79 9.32
CA PHE A 151 32.43 3.17 8.92
C PHE A 151 31.76 4.25 9.79
N LEU A 152 30.61 3.99 10.43
CA LEU A 152 29.91 4.97 11.27
C LEU A 152 29.98 4.68 12.77
N ARG A 153 30.57 3.54 13.14
CA ARG A 153 30.56 3.03 14.52
C ARG A 153 30.99 4.07 15.55
N VAL A 154 32.17 4.68 15.35
CA VAL A 154 32.75 5.62 16.32
C VAL A 154 31.89 6.87 16.46
N ILE A 155 31.41 7.43 15.36
CA ILE A 155 30.59 8.65 15.35
C ILE A 155 29.25 8.38 16.03
N ILE A 156 28.55 7.32 15.64
CA ILE A 156 27.23 6.99 16.21
C ILE A 156 27.35 6.69 17.70
N GLN A 157 28.34 5.90 18.14
CA GLN A 157 28.55 5.61 19.55
C GLN A 157 28.86 6.87 20.37
N ALA A 158 29.67 7.77 19.83
CA ALA A 158 29.97 9.05 20.48
C ALA A 158 28.70 9.91 20.61
N LEU A 159 27.88 9.99 19.55
CA LEU A 159 26.63 10.76 19.55
C LEU A 159 25.59 10.19 20.53
N LEU A 160 25.33 8.89 20.49
CA LEU A 160 24.38 8.24 21.41
C LEU A 160 24.77 8.48 22.88
N LYS A 161 26.06 8.41 23.19
CA LYS A 161 26.58 8.65 24.54
C LYS A 161 26.52 10.13 24.95
N ALA A 162 26.89 11.03 24.05
CA ALA A 162 26.92 12.47 24.33
C ALA A 162 25.50 13.05 24.55
N TYR A 163 24.52 12.56 23.81
CA TYR A 163 23.13 13.03 23.87
C TYR A 163 22.21 12.16 24.73
N GLN A 164 22.78 11.22 25.51
CA GLN A 164 22.06 10.39 26.48
C GLN A 164 20.76 9.78 25.93
N GLN A 165 20.83 9.24 24.72
CA GLN A 165 19.64 8.74 24.03
C GLN A 165 19.03 7.55 24.77
N GLU A 166 17.73 7.62 25.02
CA GLU A 166 16.97 6.56 25.66
C GLU A 166 16.50 5.52 24.63
N PHE A 167 16.38 4.27 25.09
CA PHE A 167 15.88 3.16 24.27
C PHE A 167 14.37 3.25 24.00
N PHE A 168 13.63 3.87 24.92
CA PHE A 168 12.20 4.17 24.77
C PHE A 168 12.02 5.68 24.63
N VAL A 169 11.06 6.09 23.82
CA VAL A 169 10.70 7.50 23.62
C VAL A 169 9.19 7.65 23.74
N THR A 170 8.74 8.81 24.21
CA THR A 170 7.32 9.18 24.23
C THR A 170 7.09 10.27 23.20
N ARG A 171 6.18 10.02 22.25
CA ARG A 171 5.84 10.94 21.15
C ARG A 171 4.34 10.93 20.89
N THR A 172 3.84 11.98 20.25
CA THR A 172 2.44 12.01 19.84
C THR A 172 2.18 10.98 18.73
N VAL A 173 0.93 10.57 18.56
CA VAL A 173 0.55 9.67 17.45
C VAL A 173 0.81 10.32 16.09
N ASP A 174 0.57 11.63 15.97
CA ASP A 174 0.85 12.42 14.78
C ASP A 174 2.35 12.40 14.42
N ASP A 175 3.22 12.62 15.41
CA ASP A 175 4.68 12.52 15.25
C ASP A 175 5.10 11.13 14.78
N LEU A 176 4.60 10.07 15.43
CA LEU A 176 4.97 8.69 15.11
C LEU A 176 4.52 8.26 13.71
N LEU A 177 3.35 8.71 13.26
CA LEU A 177 2.84 8.39 11.92
C LEU A 177 3.51 9.25 10.85
N TRP A 178 3.37 10.57 10.95
CA TRP A 178 3.65 11.49 9.84
C TRP A 178 5.04 12.09 9.90
N GLY A 179 5.68 12.01 11.05
CA GLY A 179 7.10 12.25 11.23
C GLY A 179 7.40 13.36 12.22
N TYR A 180 8.51 13.17 12.93
CA TYR A 180 9.12 14.17 13.80
C TYR A 180 10.61 14.31 13.45
N LYS A 181 11.17 15.47 13.80
CA LYS A 181 12.61 15.71 13.66
C LYS A 181 13.35 15.00 14.78
N ASP A 182 14.24 14.08 14.43
CA ASP A 182 15.04 13.32 15.40
C ASP A 182 16.43 13.95 15.56
N GLU A 183 16.94 13.99 16.79
CA GLU A 183 18.23 14.61 17.11
C GLU A 183 19.41 13.85 16.51
N ILE A 184 19.43 12.52 16.63
CA ILE A 184 20.51 11.68 16.12
C ILE A 184 20.50 11.69 14.60
N LEU A 185 19.32 11.56 13.98
CA LEU A 185 19.21 11.65 12.53
C LEU A 185 19.61 13.03 12.01
N SER A 186 19.28 14.11 12.71
CA SER A 186 19.72 15.47 12.35
C SER A 186 21.24 15.63 12.37
N LEU A 187 21.90 15.03 13.37
CA LEU A 187 23.35 15.07 13.47
C LEU A 187 24.00 14.22 12.38
N ILE A 188 23.48 13.01 12.12
CA ILE A 188 23.96 12.15 11.04
C ILE A 188 23.75 12.80 9.66
N HIS A 189 22.60 13.46 9.44
CA HIS A 189 22.30 14.18 8.20
C HIS A 189 23.37 15.23 7.86
N THR A 190 23.93 15.89 8.87
CA THR A 190 25.01 16.90 8.69
C THR A 190 26.27 16.30 8.07
N PHE A 191 26.60 15.04 8.39
CA PHE A 191 27.73 14.32 7.81
C PHE A 191 27.36 13.53 6.55
N ARG A 192 26.09 13.12 6.43
CA ARG A 192 25.57 12.34 5.31
C ARG A 192 24.18 12.86 4.89
N PRO A 193 24.13 13.85 3.98
CA PRO A 193 22.88 14.50 3.58
C PRO A 193 21.82 13.57 2.97
N SER A 194 22.22 12.38 2.51
CA SER A 194 21.29 11.38 1.98
C SER A 194 20.36 10.76 3.04
N ILE A 195 20.67 10.91 4.34
CA ILE A 195 19.84 10.39 5.44
C ILE A 195 18.91 11.51 5.91
N SER A 196 17.59 11.31 5.90
CA SER A 196 16.63 12.31 6.39
C SER A 196 16.82 12.60 7.89
N PRO A 197 16.72 13.87 8.33
CA PRO A 197 16.68 14.22 9.75
C PRO A 197 15.32 13.95 10.42
N TYR A 198 14.30 13.57 9.64
CA TYR A 198 12.96 13.25 10.11
C TYR A 198 12.70 11.74 10.05
N PHE A 199 11.93 11.26 11.02
CA PHE A 199 11.45 9.89 11.09
C PHE A 199 9.96 9.85 11.41
N GLY A 200 9.22 8.99 10.71
CA GLY A 200 7.84 8.61 10.99
C GLY A 200 7.50 7.32 10.23
N LEU A 201 6.56 6.53 10.74
CA LEU A 201 6.18 5.23 10.18
C LEU A 201 5.59 5.35 8.76
N TYR A 202 4.92 6.46 8.49
CA TYR A 202 4.34 6.83 7.19
C TYR A 202 4.91 8.18 6.71
N TYR A 203 6.13 8.53 7.13
CA TYR A 203 6.79 9.77 6.70
C TYR A 203 6.95 9.81 5.17
N GLY A 204 6.62 10.96 4.57
CA GLY A 204 6.73 11.18 3.12
C GLY A 204 5.60 10.57 2.29
N VAL A 205 4.56 10.01 2.92
CA VAL A 205 3.37 9.47 2.23
C VAL A 205 2.26 10.52 2.08
N THR A 206 2.37 11.68 2.74
CA THR A 206 1.41 12.80 2.68
C THR A 206 1.88 13.94 1.80
#